data_AF-A0A8C2G0U4-F1
#
_entry.id   AF-A0A8C2G0U4-F1
#
_cell.length_a   1.000
_cell.length_b   1.000
_cell.length_c   1.000
_cell.angle_alpha   90.00
_cell.angle_beta   90.00
_cell.angle_gamma   90.00
#
_symmetry.space_group_name_H-M   'P 1'
#
loop_
_entity.id
_entity.type
_entity.pdbx_description
1 polymer ?
#
loop_
_entity_poly.entity_id
_entity_poly.type
_entity_poly.pdbx_seq_one_letter_code
_entity_poly.pdbx_strand_id
1 'polypeptide(L)'
;MSCQYSLLFLFLSGFAALYVSEICGRDLLEGTSCTIKLKTKNNDRPYEIRWVHLSSDAVIHRKNGKIKKSTPGLTMEEDGSLTFQNVSLKNTGKYKYTFYASDGTETSGEEEIKVYEKAPNPTLTMTINCKDKNATLFCDFGNRTDLTVSWYKDNIIQNKNNPELLLISTHIQENKTYSCSVSNPASSEQSNSVTVSCEGDPGPRKLFSPDFWVLVSILAGGGALLLLLICILIICACQNCSQLKKAQTR
;
A
#
# COMPACT_ATOMS: atom_id res chain seq x y z
N MET A 1 -12.66 -20.71 -54.50
CA MET A 1 -12.42 -19.34 -54.01
C MET A 1 -13.61 -18.98 -53.14
N SER A 2 -13.36 -18.85 -51.83
CA SER A 2 -14.37 -18.64 -50.79
C SER A 2 -15.10 -17.31 -50.96
N CYS A 3 -16.43 -17.37 -50.99
CA CYS A 3 -17.29 -16.21 -50.81
C CYS A 3 -17.59 -16.10 -49.30
N GLN A 4 -16.70 -15.43 -48.58
CA GLN A 4 -16.97 -14.86 -47.25
C GLN A 4 -17.33 -13.38 -47.43
N TYR A 5 -17.98 -12.78 -46.42
CA TYR A 5 -18.63 -11.46 -46.36
C TYR A 5 -20.12 -11.51 -46.72
N SER A 6 -21.07 -11.02 -45.92
CA SER A 6 -20.98 -10.13 -44.77
C SER A 6 -22.25 -10.31 -43.91
N LEU A 7 -22.10 -10.87 -42.71
CA LEU A 7 -23.11 -10.84 -41.67
C LEU A 7 -22.89 -9.54 -40.88
N LEU A 8 -23.62 -8.50 -41.25
CA LEU A 8 -23.59 -7.20 -40.57
C LEU A 8 -24.99 -6.88 -40.04
N PHE A 9 -25.44 -7.69 -39.08
CA PHE A 9 -26.49 -7.29 -38.15
C PHE A 9 -25.81 -6.72 -36.90
N LEU A 10 -25.54 -5.42 -36.94
CA LEU A 10 -25.19 -4.63 -35.76
C LEU A 10 -26.44 -4.52 -34.88
N PHE A 11 -26.64 -5.50 -33.99
CA PHE A 11 -27.49 -5.32 -32.82
C PHE A 11 -26.79 -4.32 -31.89
N LEU A 12 -27.14 -3.05 -32.04
CA LEU A 12 -26.97 -2.03 -31.00
C LEU A 12 -27.95 -2.36 -29.87
N SER A 13 -27.67 -3.41 -29.10
CA SER A 13 -28.27 -3.57 -27.79
C SER A 13 -27.61 -2.56 -26.86
N GLY A 14 -28.23 -1.38 -26.76
CA GLY A 14 -27.97 -0.47 -25.66
C GLY A 14 -28.22 -1.21 -24.36
N PHE A 15 -27.15 -1.69 -23.74
CA PHE A 15 -27.17 -2.08 -22.33
C PHE A 15 -27.38 -0.78 -21.54
N ALA A 16 -28.64 -0.41 -21.32
CA ALA A 16 -28.97 0.35 -20.14
C ALA A 16 -28.54 -0.53 -18.97
N ALA A 17 -27.38 -0.24 -18.39
CA ALA A 17 -26.96 -0.83 -17.15
C ALA A 17 -28.07 -0.51 -16.14
N LEU A 18 -28.89 -1.50 -15.82
CA LEU A 18 -29.78 -1.43 -14.68
C LEU A 18 -28.85 -1.36 -13.46
N TYR A 19 -28.58 -0.13 -13.00
CA TYR A 19 -27.92 0.09 -11.73
C TYR A 19 -28.89 -0.41 -10.66
N VAL A 20 -28.77 -1.69 -10.31
CA VAL A 20 -29.36 -2.21 -9.09
C VAL A 20 -28.59 -1.52 -7.97
N SER A 21 -29.25 -0.62 -7.25
CA SER A 21 -28.65 -0.02 -6.06
C SER A 21 -28.25 -1.14 -5.11
N GLU A 22 -26.97 -1.15 -4.72
CA GLU A 22 -26.45 -2.10 -3.75
C GLU A 22 -27.15 -1.91 -2.39
N ILE A 23 -27.32 -2.99 -1.63
CA ILE A 23 -27.88 -2.93 -0.28
C ILE A 23 -26.87 -2.20 0.61
N CYS A 24 -27.29 -1.20 1.37
CA CYS A 24 -26.38 -0.47 2.26
C CYS A 24 -25.77 -1.43 3.29
N GLY A 25 -24.44 -1.47 3.36
CA GLY A 25 -23.71 -1.96 4.51
C GLY A 25 -23.75 -0.98 5.69
N ARG A 26 -23.13 -1.36 6.81
CA ARG A 26 -22.93 -0.46 7.96
C ARG A 26 -21.96 0.66 7.64
N ASP A 27 -20.85 0.31 6.98
CA ASP A 27 -19.75 1.22 6.67
C ASP A 27 -19.74 1.48 5.16
N LEU A 28 -19.84 2.75 4.76
CA LEU A 28 -20.05 3.18 3.39
C LEU A 28 -18.95 4.15 2.96
N LEU A 29 -18.58 4.11 1.69
CA LEU A 29 -17.67 5.09 1.10
C LEU A 29 -18.48 6.29 0.58
N GLU A 30 -18.04 7.50 0.89
CA GLU A 30 -18.60 8.73 0.34
C GLU A 30 -18.63 8.69 -1.20
N GLY A 31 -19.70 9.19 -1.81
CA GLY A 31 -19.88 9.11 -3.26
C GLY A 31 -20.78 7.96 -3.72
N THR A 32 -20.95 6.92 -2.90
CA THR A 32 -21.66 5.69 -3.30
C THR A 32 -23.18 5.83 -3.21
N SER A 33 -23.90 5.07 -4.06
CA SER A 33 -25.35 4.90 -3.96
C SER A 33 -25.66 3.60 -3.22
N CYS A 34 -26.60 3.61 -2.29
CA CYS A 34 -27.03 2.37 -1.64
C CYS A 34 -28.48 2.45 -1.15
N THR A 35 -29.08 1.28 -0.86
CA THR A 35 -30.46 1.16 -0.36
C THR A 35 -30.51 0.47 1.00
N ILE A 36 -31.05 1.15 2.02
CA ILE A 36 -31.41 0.53 3.29
C ILE A 36 -32.71 -0.23 3.09
N LYS A 37 -32.63 -1.56 3.13
CA LYS A 37 -33.80 -2.42 2.98
C LYS A 37 -34.74 -2.30 4.16
N LEU A 38 -36.01 -2.04 3.87
CA LEU A 38 -37.06 -2.07 4.87
C LEU A 38 -37.25 -3.50 5.36
N LYS A 39 -37.13 -3.72 6.67
CA LYS A 39 -37.33 -5.03 7.30
C LYS A 39 -38.78 -5.15 7.77
N THR A 40 -39.67 -5.67 6.92
CA THR A 40 -41.06 -5.96 7.29
C THR A 40 -41.29 -7.47 7.45
N LYS A 41 -42.28 -7.83 8.29
CA LYS A 41 -42.76 -9.23 8.41
C LYS A 41 -43.90 -9.54 7.44
N ASN A 42 -44.58 -8.51 6.92
CA ASN A 42 -45.72 -8.64 6.02
C ASN A 42 -45.33 -8.15 4.62
N ASN A 43 -45.88 -8.81 3.61
CA ASN A 43 -45.72 -8.46 2.19
C ASN A 43 -46.71 -7.37 1.73
N ASP A 44 -47.40 -6.73 2.69
CA ASP A 44 -48.40 -5.71 2.40
C ASP A 44 -47.74 -4.38 2.04
N ARG A 45 -48.26 -3.73 0.99
CA ARG A 45 -47.83 -2.38 0.61
C ARG A 45 -48.22 -1.39 1.71
N PRO A 46 -47.28 -0.56 2.22
CA PRO A 46 -47.58 0.40 3.27
C PRO A 46 -48.64 1.42 2.84
N TYR A 47 -49.62 1.69 3.70
CA TYR A 47 -50.51 2.83 3.55
C TYR A 47 -49.76 4.15 3.82
N GLU A 48 -48.91 4.15 4.85
CA GLU A 48 -48.01 5.24 5.20
C GLU A 48 -46.64 4.68 5.62
N ILE A 49 -45.58 5.33 5.15
CA ILE A 49 -44.21 5.03 5.57
C ILE A 49 -43.41 6.31 5.73
N ARG A 50 -42.61 6.36 6.79
CA ARG A 50 -41.78 7.49 7.13
C ARG A 50 -40.41 7.02 7.57
N TRP A 51 -39.38 7.59 6.95
CA TRP A 51 -38.01 7.52 7.44
C TRP A 51 -37.59 8.87 8.00
N VAL A 52 -36.91 8.84 9.14
CA VAL A 52 -36.39 10.03 9.83
C VAL A 52 -34.94 9.76 10.22
N HIS A 53 -34.05 10.68 9.87
CA HIS A 53 -32.70 10.69 10.42
C HIS A 53 -32.74 11.28 11.84
N LEU A 54 -32.30 10.53 12.85
CA LEU A 54 -32.52 10.90 14.25
C LEU A 54 -31.70 12.11 14.71
N SER A 55 -30.63 12.44 13.99
CA SER A 55 -29.70 13.53 14.34
C SER A 55 -29.77 14.72 13.38
N SER A 56 -30.65 14.71 12.38
CA SER A 56 -30.86 15.85 11.46
C SER A 56 -32.34 16.04 11.12
N ASP A 57 -32.64 17.02 10.27
CA ASP A 57 -33.98 17.30 9.76
C ASP A 57 -34.36 16.44 8.54
N ALA A 58 -33.51 15.48 8.16
CA ALA A 58 -33.75 14.64 6.98
C ALA A 58 -34.93 13.69 7.21
N VAL A 59 -35.94 13.80 6.33
CA VAL A 59 -37.18 13.05 6.39
C VAL A 59 -37.65 12.71 4.98
N ILE A 60 -38.01 11.45 4.78
CA ILE A 60 -38.81 11.04 3.62
C ILE A 60 -40.09 10.38 4.10
N HIS A 61 -41.22 10.81 3.54
CA HIS A 61 -42.53 10.40 4.00
C HIS A 61 -43.44 10.18 2.80
N ARG A 62 -43.97 8.96 2.68
CA ARG A 62 -44.98 8.57 1.70
C ARG A 62 -46.28 8.24 2.42
N LYS A 63 -47.40 8.78 1.92
CA LYS A 63 -48.73 8.47 2.41
C LYS A 63 -49.72 8.38 1.26
N ASN A 64 -50.52 7.32 1.25
CA ASN A 64 -51.50 7.04 0.20
C ASN A 64 -50.86 7.08 -1.20
N GLY A 65 -49.73 6.37 -1.35
CA GLY A 65 -48.96 6.28 -2.60
C GLY A 65 -48.20 7.54 -3.02
N LYS A 66 -48.37 8.69 -2.34
CA LYS A 66 -47.75 9.96 -2.72
C LYS A 66 -46.65 10.35 -1.73
N ILE A 67 -45.49 10.78 -2.25
CA ILE A 67 -44.45 11.41 -1.44
C ILE A 67 -44.96 12.75 -0.93
N LYS A 68 -44.96 12.94 0.39
CA LYS A 68 -45.40 14.17 1.09
C LYS A 68 -44.25 15.05 1.50
N LYS A 69 -43.12 14.45 1.89
CA LYS A 69 -41.86 15.12 2.22
C LYS A 69 -40.72 14.27 1.69
N SER A 70 -39.67 14.92 1.20
CA SER A 70 -38.46 14.26 0.75
C SER A 70 -37.28 15.20 0.99
N THR A 71 -36.18 14.66 1.50
CA THR A 71 -34.90 15.35 1.55
C THR A 71 -34.17 15.14 0.22
N PRO A 72 -33.52 16.18 -0.35
CA PRO A 72 -32.72 16.02 -1.57
C PRO A 72 -31.65 14.92 -1.41
N GLY A 73 -31.45 14.13 -2.47
CA GLY A 73 -30.50 13.00 -2.48
C GLY A 73 -31.04 11.69 -1.87
N LEU A 74 -32.23 11.72 -1.25
CA LEU A 74 -32.93 10.54 -0.77
C LEU A 74 -34.14 10.23 -1.67
N THR A 75 -34.31 8.96 -1.98
CA THR A 75 -35.49 8.41 -2.66
C THR A 75 -36.05 7.23 -1.88
N MET A 76 -37.28 6.83 -2.20
CA MET A 76 -37.94 5.71 -1.55
C MET A 76 -38.41 4.74 -2.63
N GLU A 77 -38.06 3.47 -2.49
CA GLU A 77 -38.47 2.39 -3.39
C GLU A 77 -39.97 2.08 -3.23
N GLU A 78 -40.54 1.28 -4.13
CA GLU A 78 -41.94 0.84 -4.00
C GLU A 78 -42.22 0.07 -2.71
N ASP A 79 -41.26 -0.76 -2.28
CA ASP A 79 -41.33 -1.55 -1.04
C ASP A 79 -41.16 -0.70 0.24
N GLY A 80 -40.85 0.59 0.10
CA GLY A 80 -40.63 1.51 1.20
C GLY A 80 -39.19 1.57 1.71
N SER A 81 -38.25 0.85 1.08
CA SER A 81 -36.81 0.97 1.35
C SER A 81 -36.30 2.37 1.04
N LEU A 82 -35.30 2.81 1.79
CA LEU A 82 -34.69 4.14 1.65
C LEU A 82 -33.44 4.04 0.78
N THR A 83 -33.42 4.79 -0.32
CA THR A 83 -32.30 4.82 -1.27
C THR A 83 -31.57 6.14 -1.19
N PHE A 84 -30.25 6.06 -1.07
CA PHE A 84 -29.33 7.19 -1.18
C PHE A 84 -28.79 7.22 -2.61
N GLN A 85 -29.00 8.33 -3.31
CA GLN A 85 -28.43 8.50 -4.66
C GLN A 85 -26.91 8.68 -4.61
N ASN A 86 -26.44 9.42 -3.60
CA ASN A 86 -25.03 9.64 -3.32
C ASN A 86 -24.90 9.95 -1.81
N VAL A 87 -24.21 9.08 -1.07
CA VAL A 87 -23.97 9.26 0.36
C VAL A 87 -22.83 10.26 0.61
N SER A 88 -23.03 11.09 1.63
CA SER A 88 -22.04 12.04 2.13
C SER A 88 -21.79 11.81 3.62
N LEU A 89 -20.71 12.38 4.16
CA LEU A 89 -20.40 12.30 5.60
C LEU A 89 -21.58 12.72 6.50
N LYS A 90 -22.41 13.68 6.04
CA LYS A 90 -23.60 14.18 6.75
C LYS A 90 -24.72 13.15 6.88
N ASN A 91 -24.70 12.10 6.06
CA ASN A 91 -25.68 11.03 6.11
C ASN A 91 -25.38 10.00 7.21
N THR A 92 -24.21 10.08 7.86
CA THR A 92 -23.87 9.22 9.00
C THR A 92 -24.84 9.39 10.15
N GLY A 93 -25.39 8.26 10.62
CA GLY A 93 -26.25 8.22 11.79
C GLY A 93 -27.33 7.16 11.70
N LYS A 94 -28.30 7.28 12.61
CA LYS A 94 -29.41 6.34 12.75
C LYS A 94 -30.64 6.86 12.01
N TYR A 95 -31.22 5.97 11.22
CA TYR A 95 -32.46 6.19 10.48
C TYR A 95 -33.55 5.32 11.09
N LYS A 96 -34.57 5.96 11.61
CA LYS A 96 -35.77 5.28 12.10
C LYS A 96 -36.81 5.22 10.99
N TYR A 97 -37.33 4.04 10.73
CA TYR A 97 -38.53 3.88 9.91
C TYR A 97 -39.75 3.61 10.78
N THR A 98 -40.87 4.19 10.36
CA THR A 98 -42.21 3.86 10.86
C THR A 98 -43.08 3.53 9.66
N PHE A 99 -43.70 2.34 9.72
CA PHE A 99 -44.55 1.73 8.72
C PHE A 99 -45.95 1.57 9.31
N TYR A 100 -46.97 1.96 8.56
CA TYR A 100 -48.38 1.71 8.89
C TYR A 100 -49.03 0.88 7.79
N ALA A 101 -49.52 -0.31 8.16
CA ALA A 101 -50.34 -1.15 7.30
C ALA A 101 -51.76 -0.57 7.16
N SER A 102 -52.48 -1.04 6.13
CA SER A 102 -53.86 -0.60 5.85
C SER A 102 -54.85 -0.95 6.96
N ASP A 103 -54.55 -1.96 7.77
CA ASP A 103 -55.31 -2.37 8.96
C ASP A 103 -55.02 -1.49 10.19
N GLY A 104 -54.09 -0.54 10.07
CA GLY A 104 -53.66 0.35 11.16
C GLY A 104 -52.49 -0.19 11.99
N THR A 105 -51.97 -1.39 11.69
CA THR A 105 -50.82 -1.95 12.41
C THR A 105 -49.57 -1.11 12.17
N GLU A 106 -48.92 -0.68 13.25
CA GLU A 106 -47.65 0.04 13.22
C GLU A 106 -46.47 -0.93 13.36
N THR A 107 -45.44 -0.76 12.52
CA THR A 107 -44.14 -1.40 12.69
C THR A 107 -43.06 -0.33 12.60
N SER A 108 -42.05 -0.41 13.47
CA SER A 108 -40.92 0.51 13.42
C SER A 108 -39.61 -0.22 13.66
N GLY A 109 -38.53 0.34 13.14
CA GLY A 109 -37.18 -0.14 13.40
C GLY A 109 -36.17 0.95 13.10
N GLU A 110 -34.90 0.62 13.34
CA GLU A 110 -33.79 1.55 13.18
C GLU A 110 -32.65 0.85 12.44
N GLU A 111 -32.01 1.60 11.55
CA GLU A 111 -30.80 1.17 10.85
C GLU A 111 -29.73 2.27 11.01
N GLU A 112 -28.48 1.86 11.20
CA GLU A 112 -27.36 2.79 11.36
C GLU A 112 -26.40 2.64 10.18
N ILE A 113 -26.02 3.77 9.59
CA ILE A 113 -24.97 3.85 8.57
C ILE A 113 -23.86 4.80 9.03
N LYS A 114 -22.63 4.47 8.64
CA LYS A 114 -21.44 5.29 8.83
C LYS A 114 -20.78 5.50 7.49
N VAL A 115 -20.60 6.77 7.12
CA VAL A 115 -19.97 7.15 5.87
C VAL A 115 -18.55 7.61 6.15
N TYR A 116 -17.59 7.09 5.40
CA TYR A 116 -16.18 7.44 5.47
C TYR A 116 -15.74 8.09 4.17
N GLU A 117 -14.84 9.04 4.28
CA GLU A 117 -14.11 9.55 3.13
C GLU A 117 -13.12 8.50 2.66
N LYS A 118 -12.73 8.56 1.38
CA LYS A 118 -11.70 7.67 0.84
C LYS A 118 -10.37 7.89 1.56
N ALA A 119 -9.72 6.81 1.99
CA ALA A 119 -8.37 6.84 2.50
C ALA A 119 -7.43 7.51 1.47
N PRO A 120 -6.56 8.43 1.87
CA PRO A 120 -5.60 9.06 0.97
C PRO A 120 -4.46 8.07 0.64
N ASN A 121 -3.79 8.27 -0.49
CA ASN A 121 -2.55 7.56 -0.77
C ASN A 121 -1.46 8.02 0.22
N PRO A 122 -0.96 7.14 1.11
CA PRO A 122 0.03 7.55 2.08
C PRO A 122 1.41 7.74 1.41
N THR A 123 2.14 8.76 1.87
CA THR A 123 3.51 9.03 1.42
C THR A 123 4.49 8.55 2.47
N LEU A 124 5.49 7.79 2.03
CA LEU A 124 6.50 7.24 2.92
C LEU A 124 7.75 8.14 2.89
N THR A 125 8.12 8.66 4.06
CA THR A 125 9.35 9.44 4.25
C THR A 125 10.25 8.76 5.29
N MET A 126 11.54 9.09 5.31
CA MET A 126 12.48 8.43 6.22
C MET A 126 13.62 9.32 6.66
N THR A 127 14.10 9.08 7.88
CA THR A 127 15.31 9.66 8.44
C THR A 127 16.26 8.53 8.77
N ILE A 128 17.44 8.51 8.15
CA ILE A 128 18.45 7.47 8.34
C ILE A 128 19.66 8.07 9.07
N ASN A 129 20.13 7.41 10.11
CA ASN A 129 21.41 7.70 10.75
C ASN A 129 22.32 6.47 10.66
N CYS A 130 23.20 6.48 9.66
CA CYS A 130 24.10 5.37 9.39
C CYS A 130 25.22 5.20 10.42
N LYS A 131 25.54 6.24 11.22
CA LYS A 131 26.52 6.11 12.31
C LYS A 131 25.97 5.24 13.43
N ASP A 132 24.72 5.50 13.81
CA ASP A 132 24.02 4.75 14.87
C ASP A 132 23.27 3.51 14.33
N LYS A 133 23.41 3.24 13.03
CA LYS A 133 22.75 2.15 12.30
C LYS A 133 21.26 2.06 12.63
N ASN A 134 20.59 3.20 12.64
CA ASN A 134 19.15 3.26 12.85
C ASN A 134 18.48 4.13 11.78
N ALA A 135 17.19 3.91 11.59
CA ALA A 135 16.36 4.70 10.70
C ALA A 135 14.94 4.77 11.26
N THR A 136 14.26 5.88 11.05
CA THR A 136 12.82 6.01 11.34
C THR A 136 12.10 6.25 10.02
N LEU A 137 11.13 5.39 9.73
CA LEU A 137 10.20 5.54 8.62
C LEU A 137 8.93 6.23 9.12
N PHE A 138 8.41 7.16 8.34
CA PHE A 138 7.19 7.91 8.63
C PHE A 138 6.17 7.64 7.53
N CYS A 139 4.96 7.29 7.92
CA CYS A 139 3.81 7.16 7.04
C CYS A 139 2.98 8.44 7.16
N ASP A 140 3.06 9.29 6.15
CA ASP A 140 2.29 10.54 6.09
C ASP A 140 0.99 10.31 5.30
N PHE A 141 -0.13 10.62 5.94
CA PHE A 141 -1.48 10.53 5.39
C PHE A 141 -2.33 11.73 5.82
N GLY A 142 -1.68 12.82 6.25
CA GLY A 142 -2.34 14.00 6.82
C GLY A 142 -2.96 13.76 8.18
N ASN A 143 -3.74 14.73 8.66
CA ASN A 143 -4.36 14.68 9.98
C ASN A 143 -5.76 14.02 9.91
N ARG A 144 -5.78 12.70 10.02
CA ARG A 144 -7.00 11.87 9.95
C ARG A 144 -7.06 10.92 11.14
N THR A 145 -8.06 11.09 12.00
CA THR A 145 -8.25 10.27 13.21
C THR A 145 -9.09 9.02 12.95
N ASP A 146 -9.75 8.94 11.80
CA ASP A 146 -10.56 7.80 11.36
C ASP A 146 -9.74 6.68 10.69
N LEU A 147 -8.44 6.92 10.44
CA LEU A 147 -7.56 6.00 9.75
C LEU A 147 -6.70 5.19 10.73
N THR A 148 -6.47 3.93 10.37
CA THR A 148 -5.54 3.02 11.03
C THR A 148 -4.32 2.82 10.15
N VAL A 149 -3.13 2.84 10.73
CA VAL A 149 -1.86 2.57 10.02
C VAL A 149 -1.52 1.09 10.11
N SER A 150 -0.95 0.53 9.05
CA SER A 150 -0.37 -0.82 9.03
C SER A 150 0.94 -0.82 8.26
N TRP A 151 2.00 -1.35 8.87
CA TRP A 151 3.30 -1.48 8.23
C TRP A 151 3.48 -2.86 7.60
N TYR A 152 4.17 -2.89 6.47
CA TYR A 152 4.51 -4.11 5.73
C TYR A 152 6.03 -4.20 5.61
N LYS A 153 6.55 -5.42 5.79
CA LYS A 153 7.95 -5.78 5.56
C LYS A 153 7.96 -6.96 4.58
N ASP A 154 8.52 -6.78 3.39
CA ASP A 154 8.43 -7.75 2.28
C ASP A 154 7.00 -8.22 2.03
N ASN A 155 6.05 -7.27 1.99
CA ASN A 155 4.61 -7.52 1.83
C ASN A 155 3.96 -8.33 2.97
N ILE A 156 4.68 -8.62 4.05
CA ILE A 156 4.14 -9.26 5.26
C ILE A 156 3.75 -8.18 6.26
N ILE A 157 2.48 -8.20 6.68
CA ILE A 157 1.95 -7.25 7.63
C ILE A 157 2.62 -7.40 9.01
N GLN A 158 2.99 -6.27 9.61
CA GLN A 158 3.66 -6.21 10.91
C GLN A 158 2.70 -5.73 12.03
N ASN A 159 1.46 -5.35 11.68
CA ASN A 159 0.42 -4.75 12.54
C ASN A 159 0.93 -3.71 13.55
N LYS A 160 0.89 -2.43 13.18
CA LYS A 160 1.21 -1.30 14.08
C LYS A 160 0.36 -0.07 13.77
N ASN A 161 -0.45 0.36 14.73
CA ASN A 161 -1.23 1.61 14.68
C ASN A 161 -0.38 2.84 15.07
N ASN A 162 0.83 2.92 14.52
CA ASN A 162 1.75 4.04 14.74
C ASN A 162 2.23 4.56 13.38
N PRO A 163 2.12 5.88 13.08
CA PRO A 163 2.64 6.46 11.84
C PRO A 163 4.16 6.35 11.73
N GLU A 164 4.87 6.01 12.80
CA GLU A 164 6.32 5.87 12.83
C GLU A 164 6.76 4.41 13.01
N LEU A 165 7.75 4.00 12.22
CA LEU A 165 8.43 2.71 12.34
C LEU A 165 9.93 2.91 12.53
N LEU A 166 10.40 2.62 13.74
CA LEU A 166 11.82 2.57 14.07
C LEU A 166 12.46 1.27 13.58
N LEU A 167 13.54 1.40 12.81
CA LEU A 167 14.42 0.33 12.35
C LEU A 167 15.77 0.45 13.06
N ILE A 168 16.21 -0.66 13.63
CA ILE A 168 17.56 -0.83 14.22
C ILE A 168 18.50 -1.56 13.27
N SER A 169 19.79 -1.65 13.64
CA SER A 169 20.85 -2.18 12.78
C SER A 169 20.54 -3.53 12.13
N THR A 170 19.89 -4.45 12.85
CA THR A 170 19.52 -5.77 12.31
C THR A 170 18.58 -5.64 11.12
N HIS A 171 17.56 -4.79 11.23
CA HIS A 171 16.57 -4.55 10.18
C HIS A 171 17.19 -3.94 8.92
N ILE A 172 18.12 -2.99 9.07
CA ILE A 172 18.80 -2.35 7.94
C ILE A 172 19.67 -3.37 7.17
N GLN A 173 20.30 -4.29 7.89
CA GLN A 173 21.17 -5.29 7.26
C GLN A 173 20.41 -6.37 6.49
N GLU A 174 19.12 -6.57 6.78
CA GLU A 174 18.28 -7.53 6.04
C GLU A 174 17.93 -7.08 4.61
N ASN A 175 18.17 -5.80 4.27
CA ASN A 175 17.88 -5.21 2.95
C ASN A 175 16.44 -5.46 2.47
N LYS A 176 15.48 -5.29 3.39
CA LYS A 176 14.05 -5.58 3.20
C LYS A 176 13.30 -4.38 2.67
N THR A 177 12.19 -4.66 1.99
CA THR A 177 11.28 -3.63 1.51
C THR A 177 10.25 -3.30 2.59
N TYR A 178 9.96 -2.01 2.77
CA TYR A 178 9.00 -1.50 3.72
C TYR A 178 7.96 -0.64 3.00
N SER A 179 6.69 -0.82 3.34
CA SER A 179 5.60 0.06 2.92
C SER A 179 4.61 0.25 4.07
N CYS A 180 3.78 1.28 3.98
CA CYS A 180 2.69 1.49 4.92
C CYS A 180 1.35 1.55 4.18
N SER A 181 0.29 1.08 4.84
CA SER A 181 -1.08 1.25 4.39
C SER A 181 -1.88 2.00 5.44
N VAL A 182 -2.82 2.80 4.97
CA VAL A 182 -3.79 3.50 5.80
C VAL A 182 -5.20 3.11 5.39
N SER A 183 -6.04 2.84 6.37
CA SER A 183 -7.39 2.33 6.11
C SER A 183 -8.41 2.82 7.12
N ASN A 184 -9.64 2.97 6.64
CA ASN A 184 -10.86 3.01 7.44
C ASN A 184 -11.74 1.81 7.04
N PRO A 185 -12.86 1.55 7.75
CA PRO A 185 -13.72 0.41 7.45
C PRO A 185 -14.25 0.33 6.00
N ALA A 186 -14.25 1.44 5.26
CA ALA A 186 -14.77 1.50 3.88
C ALA A 186 -13.68 1.55 2.79
N SER A 187 -12.43 1.87 3.12
CA SER A 187 -11.36 2.06 2.14
C SER A 187 -9.96 1.86 2.71
N SER A 188 -9.03 1.45 1.86
CA SER A 188 -7.62 1.21 2.20
C SER A 188 -6.74 1.64 1.04
N GLU A 189 -5.63 2.31 1.33
CA GLU A 189 -4.62 2.68 0.35
C GLU A 189 -3.23 2.37 0.89
N GLN A 190 -2.28 2.05 0.00
CA GLN A 190 -0.93 1.63 0.36
C GLN A 190 0.12 2.49 -0.35
N SER A 191 1.19 2.82 0.38
CA SER A 191 2.32 3.59 -0.15
C SER A 191 3.14 2.77 -1.13
N ASN A 192 4.04 3.45 -1.85
CA ASN A 192 5.15 2.77 -2.49
C ASN A 192 6.04 2.06 -1.45
N SER A 193 6.74 1.02 -1.88
CA SER A 193 7.75 0.35 -1.07
C SER A 193 9.09 1.06 -1.15
N VAL A 194 9.83 1.04 -0.05
CA VAL A 194 11.19 1.58 0.06
C VAL A 194 12.13 0.55 0.69
N THR A 195 13.42 0.65 0.37
CA THR A 195 14.46 -0.16 0.99
C THR A 195 15.41 0.78 1.75
N VAL A 196 15.74 0.43 2.99
CA VAL A 196 16.66 1.21 3.81
C VAL A 196 18.04 0.57 3.75
N SER A 197 19.02 1.30 3.25
CA SER A 197 20.41 0.88 3.19
C SER A 197 21.34 2.01 3.64
N CYS A 198 22.47 1.63 4.23
CA CYS A 198 23.57 2.53 4.53
C CYS A 198 24.75 2.15 3.64
N GLU A 199 24.85 2.79 2.48
CA GLU A 199 26.07 2.73 1.69
C GLU A 199 27.13 3.59 2.37
N GLY A 200 28.11 2.94 3.01
CA GLY A 200 29.22 3.66 3.63
C GLY A 200 29.84 3.05 4.87
N ASP A 201 29.58 1.79 5.23
CA ASP A 201 30.47 1.10 6.16
C ASP A 201 31.65 0.55 5.32
N PRO A 202 32.89 1.08 5.46
CA PRO A 202 34.07 0.34 5.05
C PRO A 202 34.16 -0.83 6.03
N GLY A 203 33.32 -1.87 5.81
CA GLY A 203 33.43 -3.14 6.51
C GLY A 203 34.91 -3.53 6.54
N PRO A 204 35.39 -4.12 7.67
CA PRO A 204 36.80 -4.19 8.02
C PRO A 204 37.61 -4.47 6.77
N ARG A 205 38.32 -3.42 6.28
CA ARG A 205 38.86 -3.34 4.91
C ARG A 205 39.17 -4.75 4.45
N LYS A 206 38.35 -5.29 3.54
CA LYS A 206 38.56 -6.65 3.04
C LYS A 206 40.05 -6.75 2.73
N LEU A 207 40.78 -7.60 3.45
CA LEU A 207 42.19 -7.96 3.19
C LEU A 207 42.38 -8.62 1.81
N PHE A 208 41.35 -8.54 0.96
CA PHE A 208 41.20 -9.09 -0.37
C PHE A 208 41.13 -7.98 -1.44
N SER A 209 41.71 -6.80 -1.19
CA SER A 209 41.95 -5.84 -2.26
C SER A 209 43.08 -6.37 -3.14
N PRO A 210 42.98 -6.32 -4.49
CA PRO A 210 44.03 -6.77 -5.41
C PRO A 210 45.41 -6.16 -5.09
N ASP A 211 45.43 -4.96 -4.49
CA ASP A 211 46.64 -4.23 -4.08
C ASP A 211 47.49 -5.00 -3.06
N PHE A 212 46.86 -5.82 -2.20
CA PHE A 212 47.59 -6.62 -1.21
C PHE A 212 48.39 -7.76 -1.87
N TRP A 213 47.80 -8.45 -2.85
CA TRP A 213 48.50 -9.47 -3.62
C TRP A 213 49.61 -8.88 -4.46
N VAL A 214 49.41 -7.68 -5.04
CA VAL A 214 50.46 -6.96 -5.77
C VAL A 214 51.63 -6.62 -4.84
N LEU A 215 51.39 -6.14 -3.62
CA LEU A 215 52.44 -5.85 -2.64
C LEU A 215 53.19 -7.12 -2.21
N VAL A 216 52.47 -8.22 -1.97
CA VAL A 216 53.07 -9.52 -1.63
C VAL A 216 53.90 -10.08 -2.80
N SER A 217 53.42 -9.94 -4.04
CA SER A 217 54.16 -10.33 -5.25
C SER A 217 55.43 -9.51 -5.46
N ILE A 218 55.42 -8.21 -5.14
CA ILE A 218 56.62 -7.36 -5.22
C ILE A 218 57.66 -7.78 -4.17
N LEU A 219 57.23 -8.05 -2.93
CA LEU A 219 58.12 -8.47 -1.85
C LEU A 219 58.72 -9.86 -2.10
N ALA A 220 57.94 -10.81 -2.61
CA ALA A 220 58.42 -12.15 -2.94
C ALA A 220 59.22 -12.18 -4.26
N GLY A 221 58.83 -11.39 -5.26
CA GLY A 221 59.46 -11.36 -6.58
C GLY A 221 60.78 -10.58 -6.62
N GLY A 222 60.93 -9.54 -5.79
CA GLY A 222 62.15 -8.74 -5.71
C GLY A 222 63.35 -9.55 -5.22
N GLY A 223 63.14 -10.51 -4.32
CA GLY A 223 64.21 -11.36 -3.79
C GLY A 223 64.85 -12.27 -4.84
N ALA A 224 64.06 -12.79 -5.78
CA ALA A 224 64.57 -13.68 -6.83
C ALA A 224 65.48 -12.95 -7.83
N LEU A 225 65.14 -11.71 -8.17
CA LEU A 225 65.91 -10.89 -9.11
C LEU A 225 67.23 -10.42 -8.50
N LEU A 226 67.22 -10.11 -7.20
CA LEU A 226 68.41 -9.74 -6.43
C LEU A 226 69.37 -10.93 -6.27
N LEU A 227 68.84 -12.13 -5.99
CA LEU A 227 69.64 -13.37 -5.95
C LEU A 227 70.28 -13.72 -7.30
N LEU A 228 69.54 -13.56 -8.40
CA LEU A 228 70.08 -13.79 -9.75
C LEU A 228 71.25 -12.85 -10.07
N LEU A 229 71.13 -11.56 -9.75
CA LEU A 229 72.20 -10.58 -9.97
C LEU A 229 73.46 -10.91 -9.16
N ILE A 230 73.30 -11.34 -7.90
CA ILE A 230 74.42 -11.78 -7.06
C ILE A 230 75.10 -13.01 -7.67
N CYS A 231 74.34 -14.00 -8.14
CA CYS A 231 74.90 -15.17 -8.80
C CYS A 231 75.72 -14.80 -10.05
N ILE A 232 75.23 -13.88 -10.89
CA ILE A 232 75.94 -13.42 -12.08
C ILE A 232 77.25 -12.72 -11.70
N LEU A 233 77.24 -11.84 -10.69
CA LEU A 233 78.44 -11.16 -10.21
C LEU A 233 79.50 -12.15 -9.69
N ILE A 234 79.07 -13.18 -8.97
CA ILE A 234 79.96 -14.25 -8.49
C ILE A 234 80.57 -15.00 -9.68
N ILE A 235 79.78 -15.34 -10.69
CA ILE A 235 80.28 -16.02 -11.90
C ILE A 235 81.29 -15.13 -12.64
N CYS A 236 81.00 -13.85 -12.82
CA CYS A 236 81.91 -12.89 -13.45
C CYS A 236 83.22 -12.74 -12.67
N ALA A 237 83.16 -12.64 -11.34
CA ALA A 237 84.34 -12.58 -10.49
C ALA A 237 85.16 -13.88 -10.57
N CYS A 238 84.51 -15.06 -10.55
CA CYS A 238 85.17 -16.36 -10.71
C CYS A 238 85.85 -16.49 -12.08
N GLN A 239 85.20 -16.03 -13.16
CA GLN A 239 85.79 -16.02 -14.49
C GLN A 239 87.00 -15.08 -14.54
N ASN A 240 86.91 -13.87 -13.98
CA ASN A 240 88.02 -12.93 -13.98
C ASN A 240 89.21 -13.43 -13.12
N CYS A 241 88.95 -14.04 -11.97
CA CYS A 241 89.96 -14.72 -11.15
C CYS A 241 90.60 -15.92 -11.89
N SER A 242 89.82 -16.65 -12.71
CA SER A 242 90.37 -17.73 -13.54
C SER A 242 91.24 -17.22 -14.68
N GLN A 243 90.93 -16.05 -15.26
CA GLN A 243 91.73 -15.41 -16.30
C GLN A 243 93.02 -14.81 -15.71
N LEU A 244 92.96 -14.21 -14.51
CA LEU A 244 94.13 -13.73 -13.78
C LEU A 244 95.09 -14.87 -13.40
N LYS A 245 94.57 -16.03 -12.97
CA LYS A 245 95.39 -17.23 -12.74
C LYS A 245 96.03 -17.77 -14.03
N LYS A 246 95.40 -17.62 -15.19
CA LYS A 246 95.98 -18.03 -16.48
C LYS A 246 97.04 -17.04 -16.99
N ALA A 247 97.03 -15.79 -16.54
CA ALA A 247 98.02 -14.77 -16.90
C ALA A 247 99.31 -14.83 -16.05
N GLN A 248 99.31 -15.51 -14.89
CA GLN A 248 100.49 -15.66 -14.02
C GLN A 248 101.25 -16.99 -14.20
N THR A 249 100.82 -17.89 -15.10
CA THR A 249 101.48 -19.19 -15.37
C THR A 249 102.07 -19.28 -16.77
N ARG A 250 102.47 -18.15 -17.36
CA ARG A 250 103.21 -18.11 -18.63
C ARG A 250 104.53 -17.40 -18.48
#